data_AF-A0AAU6YFV1-F1
#
_entry.id   AF-A0AAU6YFV1-F1
#
_cell.length_a   1.000
_cell.length_b   1.000
_cell.length_c   1.000
_cell.angle_alpha   90.00
_cell.angle_beta   90.00
_cell.angle_gamma   90.00
#
_symmetry.space_group_name_H-M   'P 1'
#
loop_
_entity.id
_entity.type
_entity.pdbx_description
1 polymer ?
#
loop_
_entity_poly.entity_id
_entity_poly.type
_entity_poly.pdbx_seq_one_letter_code
_entity_poly.pdbx_strand_id
1 'polypeptide(L)' 'MRIQLNGEPYELPAGESVAALLTRLELAGRRVAVELNLDIVPRSQHDSTLLNDGDQVEVVHAIGGG' A
#
# COMPACT_ATOMS: atom_id res chain seq x y z
N MET A 1 -10.86 -3.21 -9.18
CA MET A 1 -10.36 -4.44 -8.54
C MET A 1 -10.57 -4.31 -7.04
N ARG A 2 -10.65 -5.43 -6.34
CA ARG A 2 -10.87 -5.47 -4.90
C ARG A 2 -9.64 -6.06 -4.23
N ILE A 3 -9.08 -5.31 -3.29
CA ILE A 3 -7.97 -5.75 -2.43
C ILE A 3 -8.49 -5.92 -1.00
N GLN A 4 -7.68 -6.54 -0.14
CA GLN A 4 -7.80 -6.39 1.31
C GLN A 4 -6.79 -5.34 1.76
N LEU A 5 -7.25 -4.28 2.41
CA LEU A 5 -6.44 -3.20 2.94
C LEU A 5 -6.60 -3.17 4.46
N ASN A 6 -5.53 -3.45 5.20
CA ASN A 6 -5.55 -3.52 6.67
C ASN A 6 -6.65 -4.45 7.20
N GLY A 7 -6.79 -5.63 6.59
CA GLY A 7 -7.85 -6.60 6.89
C GLY A 7 -9.26 -6.27 6.38
N GLU A 8 -9.48 -5.09 5.81
CA GLU A 8 -10.81 -4.66 5.33
C GLU A 8 -10.88 -4.64 3.79
N PRO A 9 -12.00 -5.03 3.17
CA PRO A 9 -12.14 -4.95 1.72
C PRO A 9 -12.10 -3.52 1.18
N TYR A 10 -11.31 -3.29 0.14
CA TYR A 10 -11.15 -1.96 -0.47
C TYR A 10 -11.21 -2.03 -2.00
N GLU A 11 -11.95 -1.10 -2.62
CA GLU A 11 -12.06 -1.01 -4.09
C GLU A 11 -11.07 0.01 -4.65
N LEU A 12 -10.30 -0.42 -5.65
CA LEU A 12 -9.29 0.39 -6.33
C LEU A 12 -9.46 0.26 -7.86
N PRO A 13 -9.17 1.29 -8.65
CA PRO A 13 -9.01 1.12 -10.10
C PRO A 13 -7.94 0.08 -10.41
N ALA A 14 -8.11 -0.65 -11.51
CA ALA A 14 -7.12 -1.65 -11.93
C ALA A 14 -5.82 -0.98 -12.38
N GLY A 15 -4.67 -1.59 -12.08
CA GLY A 15 -3.36 -1.09 -12.49
C GLY A 15 -2.87 0.12 -11.69
N GLU A 16 -3.47 0.42 -10.54
CA GLU A 16 -2.92 1.41 -9.61
C GLU A 16 -1.70 0.86 -8.86
N SER A 17 -0.76 1.75 -8.55
CA SER A 17 0.43 1.41 -7.78
C SER A 17 0.22 1.59 -6.28
N VAL A 18 1.16 1.09 -5.48
CA VAL A 18 1.22 1.34 -4.04
C VAL A 18 1.24 2.85 -3.74
N ALA A 19 2.02 3.64 -4.48
CA ALA A 19 2.07 5.09 -4.29
C ALA A 19 0.73 5.78 -4.58
N ALA A 20 0.01 5.31 -5.59
CA ALA A 20 -1.30 5.84 -5.94
C ALA A 20 -2.34 5.51 -4.85
N LEU A 21 -2.34 4.28 -4.33
CA LEU A 21 -3.11 3.90 -3.13
C LEU A 21 -2.80 4.82 -1.94
N LEU A 22 -1.52 5.03 -1.59
CA LEU A 22 -1.13 5.91 -0.49
C LEU A 22 -1.59 7.36 -0.68
N THR A 23 -1.65 7.84 -1.92
CA THR A 23 -2.19 9.16 -2.24
C THR A 23 -3.70 9.23 -1.97
N ARG A 24 -4.46 8.20 -2.37
CA ARG A 24 -5.91 8.10 -2.10
C ARG A 24 -6.24 8.00 -0.62
N LEU A 25 -5.34 7.39 0.16
CA LEU A 25 -5.47 7.30 1.62
C LEU A 25 -5.00 8.58 2.34
N GLU A 26 -4.57 9.62 1.62
CA GLU A 26 -3.98 10.85 2.18
C GLU A 26 -2.73 10.60 3.05
N LEU A 27 -2.00 9.52 2.73
CA LEU A 27 -0.77 9.08 3.37
C LEU A 27 0.48 9.35 2.51
N ALA A 28 0.33 9.92 1.31
CA ALA A 28 1.45 10.34 0.49
C ALA A 28 2.44 11.21 1.28
N GLY A 29 3.74 10.91 1.16
CA GLY A 29 4.78 11.62 1.90
C GLY A 29 4.92 11.24 3.38
N ARG A 30 3.93 10.56 3.99
CA ARG A 30 4.03 10.13 5.40
C ARG A 30 5.05 9.00 5.58
N ARG A 31 5.52 8.85 6.81
CA ARG A 31 6.36 7.72 7.24
C ARG A 31 5.50 6.51 7.55
N VAL A 32 5.18 5.77 6.50
CA VAL A 32 4.46 4.50 6.55
C VAL A 32 5.32 3.38 5.97
N ALA A 33 5.16 2.18 6.49
CA ALA A 33 5.61 0.96 5.85
C ALA A 33 4.43 0.31 5.13
N VAL A 34 4.70 -0.30 3.98
CA VAL A 34 3.70 -1.02 3.19
C VAL A 34 4.17 -2.46 3.05
N GLU A 35 3.30 -3.39 3.40
CA GLU A 35 3.42 -4.82 3.11
C GLU A 35 2.41 -5.17 2.01
N LEU A 36 2.84 -5.98 1.05
CA LEU A 36 2.02 -6.54 -0.02
C LEU A 36 2.18 -8.05 0.02
N ASN A 37 1.11 -8.77 0.32
CA ASN A 37 1.09 -10.23 0.37
C ASN A 37 2.22 -10.85 1.22
N LEU A 38 2.42 -10.32 2.44
CA LEU A 38 3.48 -10.71 3.38
C LEU A 38 4.91 -10.24 3.02
N ASP A 39 5.07 -9.49 1.92
CA ASP A 39 6.36 -8.92 1.51
C ASP A 39 6.39 -7.40 1.69
N ILE A 40 7.41 -6.89 2.37
CA ILE A 40 7.59 -5.45 2.53
C ILE A 40 7.96 -4.81 1.19
N VAL A 41 7.18 -3.82 0.77
CA VAL A 41 7.46 -3.02 -0.44
C VAL A 41 8.37 -1.85 -0.07
N PRO A 42 9.63 -1.81 -0.51
CA PRO A 42 10.52 -0.69 -0.25
C PRO A 42 9.94 0.61 -0.80
N ARG A 43 10.12 1.73 -0.09
CA ARG A 43 9.57 3.03 -0.50
C ARG A 43 9.97 3.44 -1.92
N SER A 44 11.19 3.10 -2.35
CA SER A 44 11.68 3.38 -3.70
C SER A 44 10.93 2.61 -4.80
N GLN A 45 10.19 1.56 -4.45
CA GLN A 45 9.42 0.74 -5.39
C GLN A 45 7.93 1.09 -5.39
N HIS A 46 7.45 1.95 -4.47
CA HIS A 46 6.02 2.25 -4.34
C HIS A 46 5.39 2.76 -5.64
N ASP A 47 6.12 3.54 -6.44
CA ASP A 47 5.63 4.05 -7.73
C ASP A 47 5.51 2.96 -8.80
N SER A 48 6.40 1.96 -8.78
CA SER A 48 6.47 0.89 -9.79
C SER A 48 5.70 -0.38 -9.41
N THR A 49 5.42 -0.60 -8.13
CA THR A 49 4.69 -1.78 -7.65
C THR A 49 3.20 -1.61 -7.91
N LEU A 50 2.70 -2.28 -8.95
CA LEU A 50 1.29 -2.34 -9.29
C LEU A 50 0.56 -3.33 -8.37
N LEU A 51 -0.63 -2.94 -7.94
CA LEU A 51 -1.55 -3.79 -7.20
C LEU A 51 -2.46 -4.56 -8.16
N ASN A 52 -2.82 -5.77 -7.77
CA ASN A 52 -3.69 -6.67 -8.51
C ASN A 52 -4.96 -7.00 -7.71
N ASP A 53 -5.95 -7.56 -8.40
CA ASP A 53 -7.17 -8.04 -7.75
C ASP A 53 -6.85 -9.15 -6.74
N GLY A 54 -7.43 -9.06 -5.53
CA GLY A 54 -7.23 -10.03 -4.45
C GLY A 54 -5.99 -9.80 -3.58
N ASP A 55 -5.12 -8.84 -3.91
CA ASP A 55 -3.94 -8.54 -3.11
C ASP A 55 -4.29 -8.15 -1.67
N GLN A 56 -3.43 -8.52 -0.73
CA GLN A 56 -3.47 -8.10 0.67
C GLN A 56 -2.43 -7.02 0.90
N VAL A 57 -2.87 -5.86 1.36
CA VAL A 57 -2.02 -4.69 1.58
C VAL A 57 -2.17 -4.24 3.02
N GLU A 58 -1.05 -4.18 3.75
CA GLU A 58 -1.01 -3.62 5.10
C GLU A 58 -0.21 -2.31 5.06
N VAL A 59 -0.80 -1.24 5.60
CA VAL A 59 -0.18 0.09 5.70
C VAL A 59 -0.10 0.45 7.18
N VAL A 60 1.11 0.38 7.73
CA VAL A 60 1.37 0.65 9.14
C VAL A 60 2.24 1.90 9.32
N HIS A 61 1.99 2.64 10.40
CA HIS A 61 2.85 3.77 10.76
C HIS A 61 4.23 3.24 11.16
N ALA A 62 5.28 3.79 10.56
CA ALA A 62 6.63 3.42 10.95
C ALA A 62 6.93 3.98 12.34
N ILE A 63 7.01 3.12 13.35
CA ILE A 63 7.51 3.45 14.68
C ILE A 63 9.04 3.52 14.60
N GLY A 64 9.56 4.66 14.15
CA GLY A 64 10.99 4.96 14.21
C GLY A 64 11.37 5.49 15.58
N GLY A 65 12.04 4.66 16.39
CA GLY A 65 12.89 5.13 17.49
C GLY A 65 14.13 5.82 16.91
N GLY A 66 14.56 6.90 17.57
CA GLY A 66 15.74 7.70 17.19
C GLY A 66 17.07 7.00 17.42
#